data_AF-A0A835QJU1-F1
#
_entry.id   AF-A0A835QJU1-F1
#
_cell.length_a   1.000
_cell.length_b   1.000
_cell.length_c   1.000
_cell.angle_alpha   90.00
_cell.angle_beta   90.00
_cell.angle_gamma   90.00
#
_symmetry.space_group_name_H-M   'P 1'
#
loop_
_entity.id
_entity.type
_entity.pdbx_description
1 polymer ?
#
loop_
_entity_poly.entity_id
_entity_poly.type
_entity_poly.pdbx_seq_one_letter_code
_entity_poly.pdbx_strand_id
1 'polypeptide(L)'
;MQQIRNKSDWEIEEIVEETEVSLKIPSKASSEADGDEVYVAVGKSSSSMEALSWALKHVAKPSSTLYLIHVFPEVHLIPTPLGMVPKDQVSPQQVEAYIDRERNKRRELLQKFLNQCSAFKGETLLIESNLVAKAIVDLIPVLCIKRLILGTTKSNIWFI
;
A
#
# COMPACT_ATOMS: atom_id res chain seq x y z
N MET A 1 25.34 -60.61 0.63
CA MET A 1 26.26 -59.72 1.37
C MET A 1 25.76 -58.30 1.24
N GLN A 2 25.74 -57.58 2.37
CA GLN A 2 25.47 -56.15 2.58
C GLN A 2 24.07 -55.60 2.22
N GLN A 3 23.29 -55.54 3.29
CA GLN A 3 22.27 -54.56 3.58
C GLN A 3 22.98 -53.25 3.98
N ILE A 4 22.64 -52.11 3.35
CA ILE A 4 22.68 -50.81 4.02
C ILE A 4 21.30 -50.18 3.84
N ARG A 5 20.70 -49.94 5.00
CA ARG A 5 19.46 -49.24 5.29
C ARG A 5 19.87 -47.90 5.89
N ASN A 6 19.18 -46.84 5.46
CA ASN A 6 18.81 -45.59 6.16
C ASN A 6 18.97 -44.39 5.23
N LYS A 7 17.91 -43.62 4.93
CA LYS A 7 17.01 -42.84 5.82
C LYS A 7 17.75 -41.63 6.40
N SER A 8 17.36 -40.46 5.89
CA SER A 8 17.37 -39.10 6.47
C SER A 8 17.74 -38.11 5.36
N ASP A 9 17.14 -36.95 5.21
CA ASP A 9 15.99 -36.34 5.83
C ASP A 9 15.48 -35.32 4.83
N TRP A 10 14.17 -35.16 4.83
CA TRP A 10 13.50 -34.01 4.26
C TRP A 10 13.90 -32.84 5.17
N GLU A 11 14.90 -32.04 4.79
CA GLU A 11 15.00 -30.70 5.37
C GLU A 11 14.07 -29.81 4.53
N ILE A 12 12.84 -29.68 5.03
CA ILE A 12 11.99 -28.56 4.69
C ILE A 12 12.75 -27.34 5.19
N GLU A 13 13.32 -26.56 4.27
CA GLU A 13 13.73 -25.21 4.60
C GLU A 13 12.48 -24.46 5.07
N GLU A 14 12.46 -24.18 6.36
CA GLU A 14 11.55 -23.27 7.03
C GLU A 14 11.73 -21.91 6.36
N ILE A 15 10.90 -21.61 5.35
CA ILE A 15 10.71 -20.23 4.91
C ILE A 15 9.93 -19.58 6.05
N VAL A 16 10.68 -19.03 7.00
CA VAL A 16 10.16 -18.18 8.05
C VAL A 16 9.45 -17.03 7.34
N GLU A 17 8.12 -17.07 7.38
CA GLU A 17 7.26 -16.00 6.94
C GLU A 17 7.39 -14.87 8.00
N GLU A 18 8.53 -14.19 8.00
CA GLU A 18 8.69 -12.93 8.71
C GLU A 18 7.87 -11.88 7.95
N THR A 19 6.60 -11.78 8.34
CA THR A 19 5.74 -10.63 8.06
C THR A 19 6.18 -9.44 8.93
N GLU A 20 7.40 -8.99 8.67
CA GLU A 20 7.80 -7.64 9.01
C GLU A 20 7.00 -6.70 8.10
N VAL A 21 6.06 -5.93 8.68
CA VAL A 21 5.50 -4.73 8.02
C VAL A 21 6.62 -3.71 7.96
N SER A 22 7.54 -3.95 7.03
CA SER A 22 8.58 -3.03 6.66
C SER A 22 7.89 -1.90 5.90
N LEU A 23 7.89 -0.71 6.49
CA LEU A 23 7.94 0.51 5.71
C LEU A 23 9.08 0.32 4.70
N LYS A 24 8.76 -0.13 3.47
CA LYS A 24 9.69 -0.09 2.34
C LYS A 24 9.86 1.36 1.94
N ILE A 25 10.42 2.15 2.84
CA ILE A 25 10.99 3.45 2.52
C ILE A 25 12.20 3.09 1.65
N PRO A 26 12.22 3.49 0.38
CA PRO A 26 13.42 3.31 -0.43
C PRO A 26 14.56 3.95 0.33
N SER A 27 15.54 3.14 0.77
CA SER A 27 16.75 3.67 1.37
C SER A 27 17.45 4.45 0.28
N LYS A 28 17.47 5.78 0.43
CA LYS A 28 18.17 6.66 -0.50
C LYS A 28 19.66 6.52 -0.25
N ALA A 29 20.23 5.38 -0.64
CA ALA A 29 21.63 5.36 -1.05
C ALA A 29 21.69 6.31 -2.25
N SER A 30 22.51 7.34 -2.12
CA SER A 30 22.78 8.32 -3.17
C SER A 30 23.31 7.62 -4.42
N SER A 31 22.40 7.17 -5.27
CA SER A 31 22.67 6.96 -6.68
C SER A 31 21.81 7.96 -7.42
N GLU A 32 22.44 8.68 -8.33
CA GLU A 32 21.81 9.50 -9.35
C GLU A 32 21.04 8.58 -10.31
N ALA A 33 19.99 7.92 -9.81
CA ALA A 33 18.99 7.36 -10.68
C ALA A 33 18.28 8.56 -11.29
N ASP A 34 18.62 8.85 -12.54
CA ASP A 34 17.99 9.81 -13.47
C ASP A 34 16.53 9.44 -13.80
N GLY A 35 15.82 8.90 -12.80
CA GLY A 35 14.44 8.47 -12.84
C GLY A 35 13.56 9.50 -12.14
N ASP A 36 12.62 10.05 -12.87
CA ASP A 36 11.74 11.11 -12.40
C ASP A 36 10.63 10.50 -11.52
N GLU A 37 10.73 10.63 -10.18
CA GLU A 37 9.78 10.06 -9.21
C GLU A 37 8.43 10.80 -9.21
N VAL A 38 7.33 10.09 -9.34
CA VAL A 38 5.96 10.64 -9.33
C VAL A 38 5.16 9.97 -8.23
N TYR A 39 4.63 10.77 -7.30
CA TYR A 39 3.81 10.26 -6.20
C TYR A 39 2.34 10.56 -6.48
N VAL A 40 1.48 9.56 -6.34
CA VAL A 40 0.03 9.68 -6.52
C VAL A 40 -0.67 9.15 -5.27
N ALA A 41 -1.47 9.98 -4.60
CA ALA A 41 -2.28 9.50 -3.49
C ALA A 41 -3.55 8.83 -4.01
N VAL A 42 -3.78 7.59 -3.59
CA VAL A 42 -4.89 6.77 -4.06
C VAL A 42 -5.75 6.27 -2.91
N GLY A 43 -7.05 6.14 -3.16
CA GLY A 43 -8.04 5.69 -2.20
C GLY A 43 -9.23 5.04 -2.88
N LYS A 44 -10.36 5.00 -2.19
CA LYS A 44 -11.60 4.36 -2.66
C LYS A 44 -12.40 5.20 -3.67
N SER A 45 -12.09 6.49 -3.79
CA SER A 45 -12.82 7.44 -4.65
C SER A 45 -12.45 7.32 -6.13
N SER A 46 -13.41 7.59 -7.02
CA SER A 46 -13.16 7.63 -8.48
C SER A 46 -12.11 8.68 -8.87
N SER A 47 -12.08 9.81 -8.16
CA SER A 47 -11.09 10.88 -8.38
C SER A 47 -9.64 10.40 -8.20
N SER A 48 -9.39 9.33 -7.44
CA SER A 48 -8.06 8.74 -7.32
C SER A 48 -7.61 8.08 -8.62
N MET A 49 -8.53 7.43 -9.35
CA MET A 49 -8.24 6.81 -10.64
C MET A 49 -8.05 7.88 -11.72
N GLU A 50 -8.84 8.95 -11.67
CA GLU A 50 -8.68 10.11 -12.56
C GLU A 50 -7.32 10.81 -12.34
N ALA A 51 -6.91 10.97 -11.08
CA ALA A 51 -5.60 11.52 -10.72
C ALA A 51 -4.45 10.65 -11.24
N LEU A 52 -4.53 9.33 -11.10
CA LEU A 52 -3.53 8.42 -11.65
C LEU A 52 -3.49 8.53 -13.19
N SER A 53 -4.64 8.47 -13.84
CA SER A 53 -4.75 8.61 -15.30
C SER A 53 -4.13 9.92 -15.79
N TRP A 54 -4.36 11.01 -15.07
CA TRP A 54 -3.81 12.31 -15.38
C TRP A 54 -2.29 12.34 -15.20
N ALA A 55 -1.77 11.77 -14.10
CA ALA A 55 -0.35 11.69 -13.82
C ALA A 55 0.40 10.89 -14.90
N LEU A 56 -0.15 9.72 -15.29
CA LEU A 56 0.40 8.87 -16.34
C LEU A 56 0.48 9.60 -17.69
N LYS A 57 -0.52 10.42 -18.01
CA LYS A 57 -0.62 11.11 -19.30
C LYS A 57 0.25 12.37 -19.39
N HIS A 58 0.41 13.11 -18.29
CA HIS A 58 0.98 14.47 -18.35
C HIS A 58 2.28 14.64 -17.56
N VAL A 59 2.57 13.75 -16.60
CA VAL A 59 3.70 13.92 -15.67
C VAL A 59 4.71 12.79 -15.84
N ALA A 60 4.24 11.55 -15.93
CA ALA A 60 5.10 10.38 -16.00
C ALA A 60 5.80 10.27 -17.36
N LYS A 61 7.08 9.92 -17.31
CA LYS A 61 7.92 9.58 -18.48
C LYS A 61 8.22 8.09 -18.46
N PRO A 62 8.68 7.48 -19.56
CA PRO A 62 9.04 6.07 -19.59
C PRO A 62 10.08 5.65 -18.52
N SER A 63 10.97 6.56 -18.10
CA SER A 63 11.94 6.33 -17.02
C SER A 63 11.43 6.66 -15.61
N SER A 64 10.20 7.15 -15.47
CA SER A 64 9.61 7.51 -14.18
C SER A 64 9.30 6.28 -13.34
N THR A 65 9.58 6.39 -12.04
CA THR A 65 9.04 5.47 -11.04
C THR A 65 7.79 6.11 -10.42
N LEU A 66 6.68 5.37 -10.42
CA LEU A 66 5.41 5.78 -9.83
C LEU A 66 5.24 5.19 -8.44
N TYR A 67 4.98 6.05 -7.47
CA TYR A 67 4.67 5.67 -6.10
C TYR A 67 3.20 5.93 -5.80
N LEU A 68 2.44 4.85 -5.59
CA LEU A 68 1.04 4.89 -5.19
C LEU A 68 0.96 4.95 -3.66
N ILE A 69 0.70 6.14 -3.11
CA ILE A 69 0.54 6.35 -1.67
C ILE A 69 -0.90 6.00 -1.30
N HIS A 70 -1.08 5.01 -0.42
CA HIS A 70 -2.38 4.65 0.13
C HIS A 70 -2.35 4.70 1.65
N VAL A 71 -3.13 5.62 2.21
CA VAL A 71 -3.37 5.69 3.65
C VAL A 71 -4.59 4.83 3.99
N PHE A 72 -4.43 3.90 4.92
CA PHE A 72 -5.49 3.01 5.40
C PHE A 72 -5.71 3.21 6.90
N PRO A 73 -6.96 3.06 7.39
CA PRO A 73 -7.29 3.35 8.78
C PRO A 73 -6.70 2.30 9.74
N GLU A 74 -6.44 2.75 10.97
CA GLU A 74 -6.08 1.85 12.08
C GLU A 74 -7.30 1.05 12.53
N VAL A 75 -7.09 -0.21 12.91
CA VAL A 75 -8.17 -1.08 13.39
C VAL A 75 -8.22 -1.08 14.92
N HIS A 76 -9.14 -0.28 15.45
CA HIS A 76 -9.46 -0.23 16.89
C HIS A 76 -10.76 -0.95 17.24
N LEU A 77 -11.66 -1.08 16.27
CA LEU A 77 -12.99 -1.66 16.42
C LEU A 77 -13.19 -2.78 15.39
N ILE A 78 -13.81 -3.87 15.81
CA ILE A 78 -14.15 -5.02 14.96
C ILE A 78 -15.67 -5.09 14.81
N PRO A 79 -16.18 -5.19 13.57
CA PRO A 79 -17.60 -5.39 13.35
C PRO A 79 -18.02 -6.80 13.77
N THR A 80 -19.05 -6.88 14.61
CA THR A 80 -19.71 -8.11 15.05
C THR A 80 -21.20 -8.02 14.76
N PRO A 81 -21.96 -9.13 14.82
CA PRO A 81 -23.43 -9.09 14.69
C PRO A 81 -24.12 -8.17 15.70
N LEU A 82 -23.49 -7.90 16.85
CA LEU A 82 -24.01 -7.03 17.91
C LEU A 82 -23.56 -5.57 17.79
N GLY A 83 -22.76 -5.23 16.77
CA GLY A 83 -22.23 -3.89 16.54
C GLY A 83 -20.71 -3.83 16.49
N MET A 84 -20.15 -2.62 16.65
CA MET A 84 -18.71 -2.39 16.67
C MET A 84 -18.17 -2.63 18.08
N VAL A 85 -17.22 -3.55 18.21
CA VAL A 85 -16.65 -3.94 19.51
C VAL A 85 -15.16 -3.61 19.55
N PRO A 86 -14.63 -3.07 20.66
CA PRO A 86 -13.20 -2.88 20.85
C PRO A 86 -12.38 -4.14 20.55
N LYS A 87 -11.27 -3.98 19.83
CA LYS A 87 -10.43 -5.10 19.36
C LYS A 87 -9.98 -6.02 20.50
N ASP A 88 -9.70 -5.45 21.67
CA ASP A 88 -9.28 -6.15 22.89
C ASP A 88 -10.38 -7.01 23.53
N GLN A 89 -11.64 -6.78 23.18
CA GLN A 89 -12.79 -7.55 23.66
C GLN A 89 -13.24 -8.64 22.67
N VAL A 90 -12.52 -8.79 21.56
CA VAL A 90 -12.84 -9.76 20.50
C VAL A 90 -11.81 -10.89 20.52
N SER A 91 -12.23 -12.11 20.18
CA SER A 91 -11.31 -13.24 20.14
C SER A 91 -10.18 -13.01 19.12
N PRO A 92 -8.93 -13.45 19.40
CA PRO A 92 -7.80 -13.24 18.49
C PRO A 92 -8.05 -13.78 17.08
N GLN A 93 -8.74 -14.92 16.95
CA GLN A 93 -9.06 -15.47 15.63
C GLN A 93 -10.00 -14.57 14.82
N GLN A 94 -11.00 -13.96 15.47
CA GLN A 94 -11.91 -13.03 14.80
C GLN A 94 -11.23 -11.72 14.43
N VAL A 95 -10.32 -11.23 15.28
CA VAL A 95 -9.50 -10.05 14.96
C VAL A 95 -8.65 -10.33 13.73
N GLU A 96 -7.90 -11.44 13.71
CA GLU A 96 -7.02 -11.79 12.59
C GLU A 96 -7.80 -11.95 11.29
N ALA A 97 -8.93 -12.69 11.33
CA ALA A 97 -9.79 -12.86 10.16
C ALA A 97 -10.31 -11.52 9.61
N TYR A 98 -10.58 -10.54 10.47
CA TYR A 98 -10.97 -9.20 10.04
C TYR A 98 -9.80 -8.42 9.43
N ILE A 99 -8.62 -8.43 10.05
CA ILE A 99 -7.41 -7.78 9.54
C ILE A 99 -7.05 -8.33 8.16
N ASP A 100 -7.07 -9.65 7.99
CA ASP A 100 -6.80 -10.29 6.71
C ASP A 100 -7.82 -9.92 5.64
N ARG A 101 -9.11 -9.83 6.02
CA ARG A 101 -10.15 -9.37 5.10
C ARG A 101 -9.89 -7.94 4.64
N GLU A 102 -9.54 -7.03 5.54
CA GLU A 102 -9.24 -5.64 5.17
C GLU A 102 -7.95 -5.53 4.36
N ARG A 103 -6.92 -6.32 4.69
CA ARG A 103 -5.67 -6.45 3.92
C ARG A 103 -5.95 -6.93 2.49
N ASN A 104 -6.83 -7.92 2.33
CA ASN A 104 -7.24 -8.45 1.02
C ASN A 104 -8.00 -7.41 0.19
N LYS A 105 -8.98 -6.71 0.78
CA LYS A 105 -9.68 -5.61 0.10
C LYS A 105 -8.72 -4.51 -0.35
N ARG A 106 -7.75 -4.17 0.50
CA ARG A 106 -6.71 -3.17 0.18
C ARG A 106 -5.87 -3.63 -1.01
N ARG A 107 -5.43 -4.90 -1.01
CA ARG A 107 -4.68 -5.50 -2.11
C ARG A 107 -5.48 -5.45 -3.41
N GLU A 108 -6.74 -5.89 -3.40
CA GLU A 108 -7.61 -5.83 -4.59
C GLU A 108 -7.80 -4.40 -5.11
N LEU A 109 -7.95 -3.42 -4.22
CA LEU A 109 -8.05 -2.01 -4.60
C LEU A 109 -6.76 -1.52 -5.28
N LEU A 110 -5.60 -1.80 -4.70
CA LEU A 110 -4.31 -1.34 -5.22
C LEU A 110 -3.94 -2.01 -6.54
N GLN A 111 -4.30 -3.28 -6.72
CA GLN A 111 -4.10 -3.98 -7.99
C GLN A 111 -4.80 -3.27 -9.15
N LYS A 112 -5.97 -2.64 -8.93
CA LYS A 112 -6.64 -1.86 -9.99
C LYS A 112 -5.80 -0.68 -10.48
N PHE A 113 -5.11 0.00 -9.56
CA PHE A 113 -4.21 1.10 -9.90
C PHE A 113 -2.92 0.60 -10.57
N LEU A 114 -2.34 -0.48 -10.05
CA LEU A 114 -1.13 -1.09 -10.64
C LEU A 114 -1.38 -1.59 -12.07
N ASN A 115 -2.54 -2.19 -12.33
CA ASN A 115 -2.94 -2.62 -13.67
C ASN A 115 -2.96 -1.46 -14.68
N GLN A 116 -3.27 -0.24 -14.23
CA GLN A 116 -3.23 0.95 -15.08
C GLN A 116 -1.79 1.46 -15.32
N CYS A 117 -0.85 1.09 -14.46
CA CYS A 117 0.56 1.46 -14.58
C CYS A 117 1.36 0.50 -15.46
N SER A 118 0.74 -0.33 -16.31
CA SER A 118 1.41 -1.43 -17.04
C SER A 118 2.63 -1.02 -17.88
N ALA A 119 2.69 0.23 -18.34
CA ALA A 119 3.82 0.78 -19.11
C ALA A 119 4.91 1.44 -18.24
N PHE A 120 4.75 1.46 -16.92
CA PHE A 120 5.60 2.17 -15.97
C PHE A 120 5.98 1.27 -14.80
N LYS A 121 7.08 1.60 -14.12
CA LYS A 121 7.41 0.94 -12.85
C LYS A 121 6.53 1.51 -11.75
N GLY A 122 5.56 0.73 -11.27
CA GLY A 122 4.65 1.09 -10.18
C GLY A 122 5.01 0.41 -8.86
N GLU A 123 5.18 1.19 -7.79
CA GLU A 123 5.39 0.74 -6.42
C GLU A 123 4.29 1.28 -5.50
N THR A 124 3.97 0.55 -4.42
CA THR A 124 2.96 0.97 -3.44
C THR A 124 3.60 1.40 -2.13
N LEU A 125 3.14 2.51 -1.56
CA LEU A 125 3.51 3.01 -0.25
C LEU A 125 2.27 2.97 0.65
N LEU A 126 2.30 2.12 1.66
CA LEU A 126 1.17 1.91 2.58
C LEU A 126 1.44 2.61 3.90
N ILE A 127 0.47 3.40 4.36
CA ILE A 127 0.57 4.11 5.64
C ILE A 127 -0.68 3.81 6.46
N GLU A 128 -0.49 3.28 7.66
CA GLU A 128 -1.58 3.12 8.62
C GLU A 128 -1.81 4.44 9.36
N SER A 129 -2.96 5.08 9.16
CA SER A 129 -3.35 6.28 9.90
C SER A 129 -4.83 6.62 9.67
N ASN A 130 -5.47 7.16 10.70
CA ASN A 130 -6.80 7.77 10.57
C ASN A 130 -6.77 9.22 10.06
N LEU A 131 -5.60 9.85 9.98
CA LEU A 131 -5.43 11.25 9.55
C LEU A 131 -4.79 11.32 8.16
N VAL A 132 -5.56 11.01 7.12
CA VAL A 132 -5.07 10.87 5.72
C VAL A 132 -4.22 12.05 5.26
N ALA A 133 -4.72 13.28 5.40
CA ALA A 133 -4.00 14.46 4.94
C ALA A 133 -2.68 14.66 5.71
N LYS A 134 -2.72 14.50 7.04
CA LYS A 134 -1.53 14.63 7.89
C LYS A 134 -0.48 13.57 7.55
N ALA A 135 -0.89 12.32 7.39
CA ALA A 135 0.00 11.22 7.02
C ALA A 135 0.72 11.48 5.68
N ILE A 136 0.02 12.03 4.68
CA ILE A 136 0.63 12.40 3.40
C ILE A 136 1.59 13.59 3.57
N VAL A 137 1.18 14.63 4.29
CA VAL A 137 2.01 15.82 4.53
C VAL A 137 3.30 15.48 5.28
N ASP A 138 3.20 14.64 6.31
CA ASP A 138 4.36 14.18 7.09
C ASP A 138 5.33 13.35 6.23
N LEU A 139 4.85 12.68 5.19
CA LEU A 139 5.68 11.88 4.28
C LEU A 139 6.52 12.74 3.32
N ILE A 140 6.06 13.94 2.98
CA ILE A 140 6.72 14.83 2.02
C ILE A 140 8.20 15.09 2.39
N PRO A 141 8.53 15.55 3.61
CA PRO A 141 9.92 15.78 3.99
C PRO A 141 10.72 14.48 4.15
N VAL A 142 10.08 13.36 4.51
CA VAL A 142 10.74 12.07 4.73
C VAL A 142 11.26 11.48 3.41
N LEU A 143 10.46 11.56 2.34
CA LEU A 143 10.81 11.04 1.02
C LEU A 143 11.32 12.11 0.05
N CYS A 144 11.42 13.36 0.50
CA CYS A 144 11.74 14.52 -0.34
C CYS A 144 10.82 14.63 -1.58
N ILE A 145 9.52 14.44 -1.39
CA ILE A 145 8.52 14.39 -2.47
C ILE A 145 8.48 15.73 -3.21
N LYS A 146 8.85 15.72 -4.50
CA LYS A 146 8.81 16.91 -5.38
C LYS A 146 7.53 17.03 -6.19
N ARG A 147 6.88 15.90 -6.51
CA ARG A 147 5.66 15.85 -7.32
C ARG A 147 4.65 14.91 -6.68
N LEU A 148 3.60 15.50 -6.14
CA LEU A 148 2.49 14.81 -5.50
C LEU A 148 1.21 15.14 -6.26
N ILE A 149 0.54 14.12 -6.78
CA ILE A 149 -0.73 14.24 -7.48
C ILE A 149 -1.83 13.69 -6.56
N LEU A 150 -2.89 14.47 -6.38
CA LEU A 150 -4.03 14.14 -5.53
C LEU A 150 -5.31 14.20 -6.36
N GLY A 151 -6.22 13.26 -6.11
CA GLY A 151 -7.59 13.36 -6.59
C GLY A 151 -8.35 14.41 -5.79
N THR A 152 -9.13 15.25 -6.47
CA THR A 152 -10.04 16.20 -5.81
C THR A 152 -11.47 15.77 -6.05
N THR A 153 -12.36 16.06 -5.10
CA THR A 153 -13.79 16.01 -5.38
C THR A 153 -14.17 17.25 -6.19
N LYS A 154 -15.11 17.11 -7.13
CA LYS A 154 -15.72 18.27 -7.76
C LYS A 154 -16.35 19.11 -6.66
N SER A 155 -15.69 20.22 -6.34
CA SER A 155 -16.24 21.20 -5.42
C SER A 155 -17.40 21.86 -6.15
N ASN A 156 -18.57 21.96 -5.52
CA ASN A 156 -19.64 22.86 -5.96
C ASN A 156 -19.20 24.29 -5.64
N ILE A 157 -18.12 24.76 -6.26
CA ILE A 157 -17.72 26.16 -6.18
C ILE A 157 -18.73 26.90 -7.06
N TRP A 158 -19.86 27.25 -6.46
CA TRP A 158 -20.76 28.24 -7.04
C TRP A 158 -20.03 29.57 -6.91
N PHE A 159 -19.45 30.03 -8.02
CA PHE A 159 -18.92 31.39 -8.09
C PHE A 159 -20.09 32.34 -7.80
N ILE A 160 -19.96 33.10 -6.70
CA ILE A 160 -20.78 34.26 -6.36
C ILE A 160 -20.16 35.48 -7.03
#